data_AF-A0A2V9J6M8-F1
#
_entry.id   AF-A0A2V9J6M8-F1
#
_cell.length_a   1.000
_cell.length_b   1.000
_cell.length_c   1.000
_cell.angle_alpha   90.00
_cell.angle_beta   90.00
_cell.angle_gamma   90.00
#
_symmetry.space_group_name_H-M   'P 1'
#
loop_
_entity.id
_entity.type
_entity.pdbx_description
1 polymer ?
#
loop_
_entity_poly.entity_id
_entity_poly.type
_entity_poly.pdbx_seq_one_letter_code
_entity_poly.pdbx_strand_id
1 'polypeptide(L)'
;DVKDFDGLLTVPFDHPLAPTRRPLISNLPKFARFLHSQGLHAVARIALFRDAYQAENHSQMAVRSRRTGQAWRENGKLAWVDPSNPQVQAYLLALAKMTASSGVDEVQFDYVRFPAEGDQKDAEFVFQSTHPDWQRSDAISDFLARAYRELHP
;
A
#
# COMPACT_ATOMS: atom_id res chain seq x y z
N ASP A 1 12.73 1.27 4.51
CA ASP A 1 11.43 0.86 3.94
C ASP A 1 10.84 -0.29 4.71
N VAL A 2 9.57 -0.22 5.06
CA VAL A 2 8.77 -1.32 5.63
C VAL A 2 8.18 -2.17 4.50
N LYS A 3 7.69 -1.50 3.44
CA LYS A 3 7.22 -2.11 2.19
C LYS A 3 7.71 -1.27 1.00
N ASP A 4 8.28 -1.92 -0.01
CA ASP A 4 8.71 -1.25 -1.23
C ASP A 4 7.68 -1.45 -2.39
N PHE A 5 7.93 -0.84 -3.54
CA PHE A 5 7.02 -0.80 -4.68
C PHE A 5 6.77 -2.16 -5.36
N ASP A 6 7.60 -3.15 -5.06
CA ASP A 6 7.40 -4.53 -5.50
C ASP A 6 6.33 -5.26 -4.67
N GLY A 7 5.91 -4.68 -3.54
CA GLY A 7 4.93 -5.25 -2.61
C GLY A 7 5.54 -6.12 -1.51
N LEU A 8 6.86 -6.25 -1.46
CA LEU A 8 7.54 -7.08 -0.48
C LEU A 8 7.78 -6.33 0.83
N LEU A 9 7.64 -7.06 1.93
CA LEU A 9 7.88 -6.56 3.28
C LEU A 9 9.31 -6.82 3.72
N THR A 10 9.92 -5.84 4.37
CA THR A 10 11.25 -5.98 4.97
C THR A 10 11.18 -6.30 6.47
N VAL A 11 10.00 -6.19 7.07
CA VAL A 11 9.71 -6.41 8.50
C VAL A 11 8.69 -7.53 8.68
N PRO A 12 8.66 -8.21 9.84
CA PRO A 12 7.58 -9.13 10.17
C PRO A 12 6.22 -8.41 10.17
N PHE A 13 5.23 -9.03 9.56
CA PHE A 13 3.84 -8.58 9.60
C PHE A 13 2.93 -9.80 9.64
N ASP A 14 2.27 -10.00 10.78
CA ASP A 14 1.32 -11.11 10.96
C ASP A 14 -0.03 -10.74 10.34
N HIS A 15 -0.16 -11.04 9.04
CA HIS A 15 -1.37 -10.78 8.28
C HIS A 15 -1.54 -11.84 7.18
N PRO A 16 -2.76 -12.35 6.92
CA PRO A 16 -2.98 -13.40 5.92
C PRO A 16 -2.54 -13.05 4.48
N LEU A 17 -2.51 -11.76 4.16
CA LEU A 17 -2.06 -11.22 2.87
C LEU A 17 -0.58 -10.78 2.88
N ALA A 18 0.18 -11.10 3.94
CA ALA A 18 1.60 -10.75 3.98
C ALA A 18 2.41 -11.71 3.08
N PRO A 19 3.36 -11.19 2.28
CA PRO A 19 4.26 -12.03 1.50
C PRO A 19 5.05 -12.99 2.38
N THR A 20 5.21 -14.24 1.95
CA THR A 20 6.08 -15.20 2.63
C THR A 20 7.54 -14.96 2.23
N ARG A 21 8.24 -14.11 2.98
CA ARG A 21 9.67 -13.84 2.81
C ARG A 21 10.35 -13.66 4.15
N ARG A 22 11.63 -14.05 4.24
CA ARG A 22 12.45 -13.76 5.43
C ARG A 22 12.64 -12.23 5.55
N PRO A 23 12.20 -11.60 6.65
CA PRO A 23 12.34 -10.16 6.82
C PRO A 23 13.82 -9.77 6.94
N LEU A 24 14.17 -8.64 6.35
CA LEU A 24 15.51 -8.05 6.43
C LEU A 24 15.74 -7.42 7.81
N ILE A 25 14.70 -6.79 8.35
CA ILE A 25 14.66 -6.19 9.69
C ILE A 25 13.77 -7.09 10.56
N SER A 26 14.37 -8.04 11.26
CA SER A 26 13.63 -9.05 12.04
C SER A 26 12.90 -8.48 13.27
N ASN A 27 13.27 -7.29 13.74
CA ASN A 27 12.64 -6.64 14.89
C ASN A 27 12.68 -5.12 14.71
N LEU A 28 11.62 -4.57 14.12
CA LEU A 28 11.49 -3.13 13.87
C LEU A 28 11.57 -2.29 15.16
N PRO A 29 10.90 -2.64 16.28
CA PRO A 29 11.04 -1.88 17.52
C PRO A 29 12.46 -1.83 18.08
N LYS A 30 13.21 -2.94 18.00
CA LYS A 30 14.62 -2.96 18.40
C LYS A 30 15.46 -2.07 17.50
N PHE A 31 15.18 -2.06 16.19
CA PHE A 31 15.88 -1.22 15.24
C PHE A 31 15.60 0.28 15.46
N ALA A 32 14.34 0.66 15.70
CA ALA A 32 13.97 2.03 16.05
C ALA A 32 14.70 2.52 17.31
N ARG A 33 14.69 1.72 18.40
CA ARG A 33 15.46 2.05 19.62
C ARG A 33 16.97 2.21 19.37
N PHE A 34 17.53 1.42 18.46
CA PHE A 34 18.93 1.56 18.07
C PHE A 34 19.18 2.88 17.33
N LEU A 35 18.31 3.28 16.39
CA LEU A 35 18.41 4.57 15.72
C LEU A 35 18.32 5.73 16.72
N HIS A 36 17.37 5.67 17.64
CA HIS A 36 17.21 6.68 18.70
C HIS A 36 18.42 6.75 19.63
N SER A 37 19.07 5.63 19.96
CA SER A 37 20.28 5.65 20.80
C SER A 37 21.47 6.31 20.10
N GLN A 38 21.42 6.43 18.77
CA GLN A 38 22.38 7.19 17.96
C GLN A 38 21.94 8.64 17.72
N GLY A 39 20.83 9.09 18.31
CA GLY A 39 20.28 10.43 18.08
C GLY A 39 19.68 10.62 16.69
N LEU A 40 19.29 9.55 16.00
CA LEU A 40 18.71 9.58 14.66
C LEU A 40 17.18 9.58 14.72
N HIS A 41 16.56 10.30 13.78
CA HIS A 41 15.11 10.30 13.54
C HIS A 41 14.74 9.17 12.57
N ALA A 42 13.78 8.32 12.96
CA ALA A 42 13.38 7.13 12.23
C ALA A 42 12.09 7.37 11.43
N VAL A 43 12.23 7.47 10.10
CA VAL A 43 11.10 7.53 9.15
C VAL A 43 10.88 6.16 8.49
N ALA A 44 9.70 5.57 8.68
CA ALA A 44 9.31 4.30 8.09
C ALA A 44 8.50 4.51 6.80
N ARG A 45 9.13 4.30 5.65
CA ARG A 45 8.47 4.37 4.34
C ARG A 45 7.62 3.13 4.04
N ILE A 46 6.40 3.34 3.55
CA ILE A 46 5.48 2.31 3.02
C ILE A 46 5.04 2.73 1.61
N ALA A 47 5.46 2.01 0.58
CA ALA A 47 4.86 2.16 -0.75
C ALA A 47 3.42 1.62 -0.74
N LEU A 48 2.44 2.42 -1.14
CA LEU A 48 1.03 2.03 -1.08
C LEU A 48 0.62 1.20 -2.31
N PHE A 49 0.16 1.86 -3.37
CA PHE A 49 -0.66 1.24 -4.41
C PHE A 49 0.13 0.72 -5.62
N ARG A 50 1.41 1.07 -5.73
CA ARG A 50 2.33 0.33 -6.59
C ARG A 50 2.77 -0.90 -5.82
N ASP A 51 2.05 -1.99 -6.03
CA ASP A 51 2.22 -3.24 -5.32
C ASP A 51 1.98 -4.41 -6.30
N ALA A 52 3.06 -4.86 -6.94
CA ALA A 52 2.99 -5.94 -7.91
C ALA A 52 2.67 -7.27 -7.23
N TYR A 53 3.27 -7.54 -6.07
CA TYR A 53 3.04 -8.79 -5.33
C TYR A 53 1.56 -8.99 -5.01
N GLN A 54 0.90 -7.99 -4.42
CA GLN A 54 -0.52 -8.12 -4.08
C GLN A 54 -1.40 -8.20 -5.33
N ALA A 55 -1.09 -7.42 -6.37
CA ALA A 55 -1.86 -7.44 -7.61
C ALA A 55 -1.78 -8.80 -8.34
N GLU A 56 -0.62 -9.46 -8.29
CA GLU A 56 -0.39 -10.73 -9.01
C GLU A 56 -0.86 -11.96 -8.21
N ASN A 57 -0.79 -11.92 -6.88
CA ASN A 57 -1.18 -13.05 -6.03
C ASN A 57 -2.63 -12.95 -5.52
N HIS A 58 -3.25 -11.77 -5.60
CA HIS A 58 -4.63 -11.53 -5.18
C HIS A 58 -5.39 -10.78 -6.27
N SER A 59 -5.81 -11.51 -7.30
CA SER A 59 -6.46 -10.93 -8.49
C SER A 59 -7.64 -9.99 -8.20
N GLN A 60 -8.38 -10.21 -7.12
CA GLN A 60 -9.49 -9.36 -6.68
C GLN A 60 -9.06 -7.99 -6.14
N MET A 61 -7.79 -7.83 -5.79
CA MET A 61 -7.18 -6.58 -5.31
C MET A 61 -6.55 -5.76 -6.43
N ALA A 62 -6.33 -6.37 -7.60
CA ALA A 62 -5.72 -5.72 -8.76
C ALA A 62 -6.68 -4.71 -9.41
N VAL A 63 -6.11 -3.69 -10.08
CA VAL A 63 -6.85 -2.90 -11.07
C VAL A 63 -7.36 -3.85 -12.14
N ARG A 64 -8.63 -3.72 -12.53
CA ARG A 64 -9.25 -4.63 -13.50
C ARG A 64 -9.21 -4.05 -14.90
N SER A 65 -8.91 -4.88 -15.89
CA SER A 65 -9.04 -4.52 -17.31
C SER A 65 -10.48 -4.67 -17.75
N ARG A 66 -11.09 -3.62 -18.30
CA ARG A 66 -12.45 -3.63 -18.85
C ARG A 66 -12.57 -4.59 -20.04
N ARG A 67 -11.53 -4.67 -20.87
CA ARG A 67 -11.50 -5.53 -22.06
C ARG A 67 -11.41 -7.00 -21.73
N THR A 68 -10.57 -7.36 -20.75
CA THR A 68 -10.23 -8.78 -20.50
C THR A 68 -10.84 -9.33 -19.22
N GLY A 69 -11.28 -8.46 -18.31
CA GLY A 69 -11.74 -8.84 -16.97
C GLY A 69 -10.62 -9.31 -16.03
N GLN A 70 -9.37 -9.38 -16.49
CA GLN A 70 -8.18 -9.78 -15.73
C GLN A 70 -7.48 -8.56 -15.10
N ALA A 71 -6.36 -8.78 -14.42
CA ALA A 71 -5.51 -7.71 -13.92
C ALA A 71 -5.05 -6.80 -15.08
N TRP A 72 -5.33 -5.51 -14.97
CA TRP A 72 -4.83 -4.48 -15.87
C TRP A 72 -3.33 -4.28 -15.61
N ARG A 73 -2.56 -4.11 -16.71
CA ARG A 73 -1.11 -3.95 -16.65
C ARG A 73 -0.70 -2.61 -17.26
N GLU A 74 0.00 -1.80 -16.47
CA GLU A 74 0.66 -0.58 -16.91
C GLU A 74 1.69 -0.93 -17.98
N ASN A 75 1.51 -0.36 -19.18
CA ASN A 75 2.33 -0.64 -20.37
C ASN A 75 2.48 -2.14 -20.69
N GLY A 76 1.48 -2.95 -20.34
CA GLY A 76 1.47 -4.41 -20.56
C GLY A 76 2.40 -5.22 -19.66
N LYS A 77 3.06 -4.59 -18.68
CA LYS A 77 4.08 -5.23 -17.84
C LYS A 77 3.68 -5.28 -16.37
N LEU A 78 3.46 -4.11 -15.76
CA LEU A 78 3.35 -3.99 -14.31
C LEU A 78 1.89 -4.00 -13.86
N ALA A 79 1.54 -4.95 -12.99
CA ALA A 79 0.24 -4.95 -12.32
C ALA A 79 0.24 -3.99 -11.13
N TRP A 80 -0.91 -3.35 -10.90
CA TRP A 80 -1.14 -2.45 -9.77
C TRP A 80 -2.32 -2.98 -8.96
N VAL A 81 -2.28 -2.77 -7.64
CA VAL A 81 -3.50 -2.88 -6.84
C VAL A 81 -4.40 -1.68 -7.11
N ASP A 82 -5.70 -1.85 -6.96
CA ASP A 82 -6.66 -0.76 -7.06
C ASP A 82 -6.64 0.09 -5.78
N PRO A 83 -6.27 1.40 -5.86
CA PRO A 83 -6.22 2.28 -4.69
C PRO A 83 -7.57 2.46 -3.99
N SER A 84 -8.68 2.24 -4.68
CA SER A 84 -10.03 2.35 -4.15
C SER A 84 -10.60 1.05 -3.60
N ASN A 85 -9.87 -0.06 -3.72
CA ASN A 85 -10.33 -1.35 -3.24
C ASN A 85 -10.26 -1.42 -1.70
N PRO A 86 -11.38 -1.67 -0.99
CA PRO A 86 -11.38 -1.71 0.47
C PRO A 86 -10.44 -2.74 1.08
N GLN A 87 -10.22 -3.89 0.43
CA GLN A 87 -9.30 -4.93 0.92
C GLN A 87 -7.84 -4.46 0.85
N VAL A 88 -7.47 -3.75 -0.22
CA VAL A 88 -6.14 -3.13 -0.38
C VAL A 88 -5.91 -2.09 0.71
N GLN A 89 -6.87 -1.21 0.91
CA GLN A 89 -6.77 -0.15 1.91
C GLN A 89 -6.70 -0.70 3.33
N ALA A 90 -7.51 -1.72 3.66
CA ALA A 90 -7.49 -2.38 4.97
C ALA A 90 -6.13 -3.02 5.27
N TYR A 91 -5.53 -3.71 4.28
CA TYR A 91 -4.19 -4.28 4.40
C TYR A 91 -3.13 -3.20 4.68
N LEU A 92 -3.15 -2.10 3.92
CA LEU A 92 -2.19 -1.01 4.07
C LEU A 92 -2.37 -0.27 5.40
N LEU A 93 -3.60 -0.05 5.87
CA LEU A 93 -3.89 0.55 7.17
C LEU A 93 -3.41 -0.35 8.32
N ALA A 94 -3.63 -1.66 8.24
CA ALA A 94 -3.13 -2.60 9.23
C ALA A 94 -1.59 -2.60 9.30
N LEU A 95 -0.91 -2.56 8.16
CA LEU A 95 0.56 -2.45 8.08
C LEU A 95 1.05 -1.12 8.67
N ALA A 96 0.38 -0.01 8.33
CA ALA A 96 0.70 1.31 8.84
C ALA A 96 0.50 1.40 10.36
N LYS A 97 -0.56 0.80 10.90
CA LYS A 97 -0.82 0.73 12.36
C LYS A 97 0.30 0.00 13.09
N MET A 98 0.65 -1.20 12.62
CA MET A 98 1.76 -1.97 13.19
C MET A 98 3.06 -1.16 13.14
N THR A 99 3.30 -0.45 12.03
CA THR A 99 4.50 0.38 11.86
C THR A 99 4.49 1.56 12.83
N ALA A 100 3.39 2.30 12.95
CA ALA A 100 3.26 3.43 13.89
C ALA A 100 3.46 2.98 15.35
N SER A 101 2.95 1.81 15.72
CA SER A 101 3.15 1.24 17.07
C SER A 101 4.55 0.66 17.32
N SER A 102 5.45 0.67 16.33
CA SER A 102 6.79 0.08 16.48
C SER A 102 7.80 0.99 17.18
N GLY A 103 7.47 2.27 17.37
CA GLY A 103 8.37 3.28 17.95
C GLY A 103 9.22 4.02 16.91
N VAL A 104 8.88 3.95 15.63
CA VAL A 104 9.39 4.89 14.63
C VAL A 104 8.73 6.26 14.84
N ASP A 105 9.41 7.32 14.44
CA ASP A 105 8.94 8.69 14.66
C ASP A 105 7.88 9.10 13.62
N GLU A 106 8.02 8.61 12.39
CA GLU A 106 7.11 8.93 11.28
C GLU A 106 6.82 7.72 10.41
N VAL A 107 5.59 7.67 9.86
CA VAL A 107 5.22 6.78 8.75
C VAL A 107 5.09 7.63 7.50
N GLN A 108 5.96 7.38 6.51
CA GLN A 108 5.92 8.06 5.22
C GLN A 108 5.24 7.18 4.18
N PHE A 109 4.10 7.63 3.65
CA PHE A 109 3.48 6.97 2.51
C PHE A 109 4.11 7.40 1.19
N ASP A 110 4.41 6.42 0.34
CA ASP A 110 4.87 6.62 -1.03
C ASP A 110 3.91 5.93 -2.01
N TYR A 111 3.96 6.26 -3.30
CA TYR A 111 3.01 5.80 -4.31
C TYR A 111 1.54 6.05 -3.92
N VAL A 112 1.28 7.22 -3.37
CA VAL A 112 -0.05 7.71 -2.97
C VAL A 112 -0.85 8.18 -4.19
N ARG A 113 -1.04 7.28 -5.16
CA ARG A 113 -1.66 7.60 -6.44
C ARG A 113 -2.24 6.37 -7.13
N PHE A 114 -3.07 6.64 -8.12
CA PHE A 114 -3.47 5.69 -9.14
C PHE A 114 -2.35 5.47 -10.17
N PRO A 115 -2.36 4.34 -10.91
CA PRO A 115 -1.52 4.22 -12.10
C PRO A 115 -1.85 5.34 -13.08
N ALA A 116 -0.82 5.92 -13.69
CA ALA A 116 -0.95 7.08 -14.57
C ALA A 116 -0.56 6.77 -16.01
N GLU A 117 0.27 5.74 -16.22
CA GLU A 117 0.74 5.31 -17.54
C GLU A 117 -0.13 4.18 -18.11
N GLY A 118 0.02 3.84 -19.39
CA GLY A 118 -0.73 2.78 -20.04
C GLY A 118 -2.17 3.16 -20.44
N ASP A 119 -2.96 2.18 -20.87
CA ASP A 119 -4.32 2.42 -21.37
C ASP A 119 -5.30 2.67 -20.22
N GLN A 120 -5.43 3.95 -19.85
CA GLN A 120 -6.31 4.41 -18.77
C GLN A 120 -7.79 4.18 -19.04
N LYS A 121 -8.21 4.04 -20.31
CA LYS A 121 -9.61 3.76 -20.67
C LYS A 121 -9.97 2.31 -20.37
N ASP A 122 -8.98 1.42 -20.37
CA ASP A 122 -9.14 0.02 -20.02
C ASP A 122 -9.09 -0.24 -18.51
N ALA A 123 -8.57 0.69 -17.71
CA ALA A 123 -8.50 0.54 -16.26
C ALA A 123 -9.88 0.76 -15.61
N GLU A 124 -10.31 -0.21 -14.81
CA GLU A 124 -11.50 -0.16 -13.97
C GLU A 124 -11.12 -0.21 -12.50
N PHE A 125 -11.75 0.69 -11.72
CA PHE A 125 -11.54 0.86 -10.30
C PHE A 125 -12.86 0.75 -9.53
N VAL A 126 -12.81 0.19 -8.33
CA VAL A 126 -13.96 -0.07 -7.46
C VAL A 126 -14.72 1.21 -7.10
N PHE A 127 -14.04 2.36 -6.95
CA PHE A 127 -14.75 3.61 -6.66
C PHE A 127 -15.74 4.00 -7.76
N GLN A 128 -15.49 3.61 -9.01
CA GLN A 128 -16.33 4.03 -10.14
C GLN A 128 -17.75 3.45 -10.05
N SER A 129 -17.91 2.29 -9.39
CA SER A 129 -19.23 1.69 -9.14
C SER A 129 -19.79 2.02 -7.76
N THR A 130 -18.93 2.16 -6.74
CA THR A 130 -19.37 2.39 -5.35
C THR A 130 -19.60 3.87 -5.04
N HIS A 131 -18.91 4.77 -5.74
CA HIS A 131 -18.93 6.21 -5.58
C HIS A 131 -18.84 6.89 -6.97
N PRO A 132 -19.89 6.83 -7.79
CA PRO A 132 -19.84 7.25 -9.19
C PRO A 132 -19.49 8.73 -9.40
N ASP A 133 -19.75 9.57 -8.41
CA ASP A 133 -19.46 11.00 -8.43
C ASP A 133 -18.01 11.33 -8.00
N TRP A 134 -17.25 10.35 -7.52
CA TRP A 134 -15.87 10.57 -7.08
C TRP A 134 -14.91 10.67 -8.26
N GLN A 135 -13.87 11.46 -8.04
CA GLN A 135 -12.63 11.44 -8.81
C GLN A 135 -11.58 10.58 -8.08
N ARG A 136 -10.48 10.27 -8.79
CA ARG A 136 -9.35 9.54 -8.20
C ARG A 136 -8.77 10.25 -6.97
N SER A 137 -8.73 11.58 -6.99
CA SER A 137 -8.28 12.39 -5.85
C SER A 137 -9.15 12.19 -4.61
N ASP A 138 -10.46 12.01 -4.77
CA ASP A 138 -11.37 11.82 -3.64
C ASP A 138 -11.11 10.47 -2.96
N ALA A 139 -10.90 9.41 -3.74
CA ALA A 139 -10.53 8.09 -3.21
C ALA A 139 -9.20 8.12 -2.44
N ILE A 140 -8.19 8.86 -2.95
CA ILE A 140 -6.92 9.03 -2.23
C ILE A 140 -7.10 9.85 -0.96
N SER A 141 -7.85 10.96 -1.04
CA SER A 141 -8.05 11.88 0.08
C SER A 141 -8.83 11.21 1.22
N ASP A 142 -9.87 10.43 0.89
CA ASP A 142 -10.61 9.63 1.86
C ASP A 142 -9.71 8.57 2.54
N PHE A 143 -8.89 7.87 1.77
CA PHE A 143 -7.92 6.92 2.32
C PHE A 143 -6.94 7.60 3.30
N LEU A 144 -6.36 8.73 2.90
CA LEU A 144 -5.43 9.49 3.74
C LEU A 144 -6.11 10.04 5.01
N ALA A 145 -7.35 10.51 4.90
CA ALA A 145 -8.12 10.97 6.05
C ALA A 145 -8.39 9.83 7.05
N ARG A 146 -8.71 8.62 6.56
CA ARG A 146 -8.82 7.43 7.40
C ARG A 146 -7.49 7.03 8.03
N ALA A 147 -6.43 6.98 7.23
CA ALA A 147 -5.09 6.66 7.73
C ALA A 147 -4.66 7.65 8.83
N TYR A 148 -4.89 8.94 8.64
CA TYR A 148 -4.61 9.93 9.67
C TYR A 148 -5.39 9.63 10.97
N ARG A 149 -6.71 9.47 10.91
CA ARG A 149 -7.55 9.17 12.09
C ARG A 149 -7.16 7.88 12.80
N GLU A 150 -6.71 6.89 12.06
CA GLU A 150 -6.40 5.55 12.58
C GLU A 150 -4.97 5.42 13.15
N LEU A 151 -4.06 6.31 12.76
CA LEU A 151 -2.65 6.28 13.16
C LEU A 151 -2.29 7.37 14.15
N HIS A 152 -3.07 8.46 14.20
CA HIS A 152 -2.83 9.52 15.16
C HIS A 152 -3.23 9.05 16.57
N PRO A 153 -2.40 9.33 17.59
CA PRO A 153 -2.73 9.05 19.00
C PRO A 153 -3.97 9.80 19.51
#